data_AF-A0A3M1R7K2-F1
#
_entry.id   AF-A0A3M1R7K2-F1
#
_cell.length_a   1.000
_cell.length_b   1.000
_cell.length_c   1.000
_cell.angle_alpha   90.00
_cell.angle_beta   90.00
_cell.angle_gamma   90.00
#
_symmetry.space_group_name_H-M   'P 1'
#
loop_
_entity.id
_entity.type
_entity.pdbx_description
1 polymer ?
#
loop_
_entity_poly.entity_id
_entity_poly.type
_entity_poly.pdbx_seq_one_letter_code
_entity_poly.pdbx_strand_id
1 'polypeptide(L)'
;PEGFWPGPPDLAVEVISPTDTYAAIEEKVTDWLQAGTRMVMVVNPRTRTVTVYHSPAGVTRLTEADLLAGGEVLPGFSCPVSSLFV
;
A
#
# COMPACT_ATOMS: atom_id res chain seq x y z
N PRO A 1 23.90 4.32 8.14
CA PRO A 1 24.35 2.99 7.70
C PRO A 1 24.30 2.88 6.17
N GLU A 2 25.35 2.36 5.54
CA GLU A 2 25.33 1.98 4.13
C GLU A 2 25.03 0.47 4.03
N GLY A 3 23.99 0.09 3.29
CA GLY A 3 23.55 -1.31 3.13
C GLY A 3 22.04 -1.50 3.16
N PHE A 4 21.57 -2.73 2.92
CA PHE A 4 20.14 -3.09 3.02
C PHE A 4 19.69 -3.17 4.48
N TRP A 5 18.46 -2.75 4.74
CA TRP A 5 17.83 -2.98 6.04
C TRP A 5 17.46 -4.47 6.19
N PRO A 6 17.79 -5.13 7.31
CA PRO A 6 17.39 -6.50 7.53
C PRO A 6 15.90 -6.59 7.88
N GLY A 7 15.15 -7.35 7.08
CA GLY A 7 13.73 -7.63 7.31
C GLY A 7 12.76 -6.71 6.55
N PRO A 8 11.46 -7.02 6.56
CA PRO A 8 10.43 -6.21 5.92
C PRO A 8 10.23 -4.88 6.69
N PRO A 9 9.70 -3.84 6.02
CA PRO A 9 9.15 -2.69 6.73
C PRO A 9 7.81 -3.04 7.40
N ASP A 10 7.37 -2.23 8.37
CA ASP A 10 6.00 -2.36 8.90
C ASP A 10 4.95 -1.94 7.84
N LEU A 11 5.29 -0.97 6.98
CA LEU A 11 4.48 -0.47 5.87
C LEU A 11 5.27 -0.50 4.55
N ALA A 12 4.69 -1.09 3.51
CA ALA A 12 5.13 -0.92 2.13
C ALA A 12 4.09 -0.13 1.31
N VAL A 13 4.54 0.82 0.49
CA VAL A 13 3.68 1.57 -0.43
C VAL A 13 4.13 1.29 -1.86
N GLU A 14 3.26 0.67 -2.64
CA GLU A 14 3.47 0.39 -4.06
C GLU A 14 2.63 1.35 -4.90
N VAL A 15 3.27 2.12 -5.79
CA VAL A 15 2.58 3.02 -6.72
C VAL A 15 2.59 2.38 -8.09
N ILE A 16 1.40 2.04 -8.61
CA ILE A 16 1.25 1.37 -9.90
C ILE A 16 1.78 2.27 -11.02
N SER A 17 2.78 1.78 -11.75
CA SER A 17 3.31 2.43 -12.95
C SER A 17 2.48 2.09 -14.20
N PRO A 18 2.61 2.87 -15.29
CA PRO A 18 1.91 2.59 -16.53
C PRO A 18 2.16 1.18 -17.10
N THR A 19 3.37 0.64 -16.89
CA THR A 19 3.83 -0.66 -17.41
C THR A 19 3.57 -1.83 -16.47
N ASP A 20 3.17 -1.58 -15.22
CA ASP A 20 2.87 -2.67 -14.29
C ASP A 20 1.61 -3.43 -14.72
N THR A 21 1.73 -4.76 -14.68
CA THR A 21 0.59 -5.66 -14.82
C THR A 21 -0.07 -5.88 -13.46
N TYR A 22 -1.35 -6.24 -13.46
CA TYR A 22 -2.05 -6.58 -12.23
C TYR A 22 -1.36 -7.73 -11.47
N ALA A 23 -0.93 -8.76 -12.21
CA ALA A 23 -0.23 -9.92 -11.65
C ALA A 23 1.09 -9.53 -10.96
N ALA A 24 1.89 -8.64 -11.56
CA ALA A 24 3.15 -8.19 -10.95
C ALA A 24 2.92 -7.41 -9.64
N ILE A 25 1.85 -6.63 -9.55
CA ILE A 25 1.48 -5.92 -8.32
C ILE A 25 0.98 -6.91 -7.26
N GLU A 26 0.16 -7.88 -7.65
CA GLU A 26 -0.34 -8.93 -6.75
C GLU A 26 0.81 -9.79 -6.18
N GLU A 27 1.80 -10.11 -7.00
CA GLU A 27 3.03 -10.79 -6.58
C GLU A 27 3.79 -9.96 -5.54
N LYS A 28 4.07 -8.68 -5.81
CA LYS A 28 4.73 -7.79 -4.85
C LYS A 28 3.98 -7.66 -3.52
N VAL A 29 2.66 -7.50 -3.56
CA VAL A 29 1.84 -7.43 -2.34
C VAL A 29 1.96 -8.72 -1.54
N THR A 30 1.92 -9.86 -2.23
CA THR A 30 2.09 -11.18 -1.61
C THR A 30 3.46 -11.33 -0.98
N ASP A 31 4.52 -10.96 -1.70
CA ASP A 31 5.90 -11.01 -1.21
C ASP A 31 6.09 -10.15 0.04
N TRP A 32 5.56 -8.93 0.06
CA TRP A 32 5.64 -8.05 1.22
C TRP A 32 4.93 -8.64 2.45
N LEU A 33 3.72 -9.15 2.27
CA LEU A 33 2.94 -9.75 3.36
C LEU A 33 3.59 -11.03 3.88
N GLN A 34 4.10 -11.89 2.99
CA GLN A 34 4.82 -13.12 3.36
C GLN A 34 6.14 -12.83 4.07
N ALA A 35 6.83 -11.75 3.69
CA ALA A 35 8.06 -11.31 4.35
C ALA A 35 7.81 -10.79 5.78
N GLY A 36 6.56 -10.45 6.13
CA GLY A 36 6.16 -9.96 7.46
C GLY A 36 5.73 -8.49 7.51
N THR A 37 5.56 -7.84 6.35
CA THR A 37 5.00 -6.48 6.29
C THR A 37 3.57 -6.47 6.83
N ARG A 38 3.25 -5.54 7.73
CA ARG A 38 1.95 -5.49 8.43
C ARG A 38 0.87 -4.74 7.66
N MET A 39 1.28 -3.84 6.76
CA MET A 39 0.37 -3.08 5.91
C MET A 39 1.01 -2.82 4.55
N VAL A 40 0.28 -3.11 3.48
CA VAL A 40 0.69 -2.75 2.11
C VAL A 40 -0.35 -1.82 1.52
N MET A 41 0.06 -0.66 1.03
CA MET A 41 -0.80 0.29 0.32
C MET A 41 -0.46 0.28 -1.17
N VAL A 42 -1.41 -0.09 -2.01
CA VAL A 42 -1.27 -0.02 -3.47
C VAL A 42 -2.01 1.21 -3.96
N VAL A 43 -1.26 2.22 -4.41
CA VAL A 43 -1.79 3.44 -5.01
C VAL A 43 -1.92 3.24 -6.51
N ASN A 44 -3.12 3.45 -7.05
CA ASN A 44 -3.38 3.41 -8.48
C ASN A 44 -3.72 4.82 -9.00
N PRO A 45 -2.76 5.53 -9.62
CA PRO A 45 -3.01 6.88 -10.16
C PRO A 45 -4.04 6.92 -11.29
N ARG A 46 -4.16 5.84 -12.09
CA ARG A 46 -5.10 5.78 -13.22
C ARG A 46 -6.55 5.75 -12.77
N THR A 47 -6.83 4.97 -11.72
CA THR A 47 -8.19 4.88 -11.14
C THR A 47 -8.39 5.79 -9.94
N ARG A 48 -7.34 6.50 -9.51
CA ARG A 48 -7.31 7.36 -8.32
C ARG A 48 -7.87 6.66 -7.08
N THR A 49 -7.33 5.47 -6.82
CA THR A 49 -7.72 4.65 -5.68
C THR A 49 -6.50 4.18 -4.90
N VAL A 50 -6.70 3.87 -3.62
CA VAL A 50 -5.72 3.18 -2.78
C VAL A 50 -6.33 1.87 -2.31
N THR A 51 -5.63 0.75 -2.52
CA THR A 51 -6.00 -0.53 -1.92
C THR A 51 -5.07 -0.81 -0.74
N VAL A 52 -5.64 -0.99 0.44
CA VAL A 52 -4.92 -1.29 1.69
C VAL A 52 -5.06 -2.77 2.00
N TYR A 53 -3.93 -3.43 2.23
CA TYR A 53 -3.83 -4.83 2.61
C TYR A 53 -3.24 -4.94 4.01
N HIS A 54 -3.93 -5.62 4.92
CA HIS A 54 -3.38 -6.05 6.22
C HIS A 54 -3.06 -7.55 6.26
N SER A 55 -3.64 -8.30 5.33
CA SER A 55 -3.38 -9.71 5.07
C SER A 55 -3.92 -10.06 3.68
N PRO A 56 -3.64 -11.27 3.14
CA PRO A 56 -4.19 -11.67 1.84
C PRO A 56 -5.73 -11.61 1.75
N ALA A 57 -6.42 -11.77 2.88
CA ALA A 57 -7.88 -11.67 2.95
C ALA A 57 -8.38 -10.31 3.49
N GLY A 58 -7.54 -9.56 4.19
CA GLY A 58 -7.87 -8.26 4.78
C GLY A 58 -7.58 -7.12 3.82
N VAL A 59 -8.44 -6.96 2.81
CA VAL A 59 -8.28 -5.98 1.73
C VAL A 59 -9.38 -4.91 1.78
N THR A 60 -9.00 -3.64 1.72
CA THR A 60 -9.95 -2.51 1.62
C THR A 60 -9.55 -1.61 0.46
N ARG A 61 -10.49 -1.32 -0.44
CA ARG A 61 -10.30 -0.36 -1.53
C ARG A 61 -10.93 0.97 -1.17
N LEU A 62 -10.15 2.03 -1.29
CA LEU A 62 -10.54 3.42 -1.02
C LEU A 62 -10.52 4.22 -2.33
N THR A 63 -11.47 5.14 -2.43
CA THR A 63 -11.65 6.08 -3.54
C THR A 63 -11.28 7.50 -3.11
N GLU A 64 -11.26 8.46 -4.04
CA GLU A 64 -10.98 9.87 -3.73
C GLU A 64 -11.92 10.50 -2.68
N ALA A 65 -13.10 9.92 -2.48
CA ALA A 65 -14.08 10.37 -1.48
C ALA A 65 -13.77 9.88 -0.06
N ASP A 66 -12.82 8.95 0.10
CA ASP A 66 -12.53 8.28 1.36
C ASP A 66 -11.31 8.90 2.07
N LEU A 67 -11.16 8.53 3.34
CA LEU A 67 -9.97 8.83 4.14
C LEU A 67 -9.05 7.60 4.18
N LEU A 68 -7.78 7.80 3.85
CA LEU A 68 -6.74 6.82 4.11
C LEU A 68 -6.31 6.95 5.57
N ALA A 69 -6.43 5.87 6.33
CA ALA A 69 -5.97 5.79 7.71
C ALA A 69 -4.74 4.89 7.83
N GLY A 70 -3.82 5.27 8.70
CA GLY A 70 -2.60 4.50 8.98
C GLY A 70 -2.80 3.27 9.88
N GLY A 71 -3.97 3.16 10.53
CA GLY A 71 -4.30 2.07 11.43
C GLY A 71 -3.29 1.90 12.57
N GLU A 72 -3.06 0.66 12.99
CA GLU A 72 -2.08 0.32 14.02
C GLU A 72 -0.62 0.47 13.56
N VAL A 73 -0.38 0.49 12.24
CA VAL A 73 0.97 0.59 11.68
C VAL A 73 1.47 2.03 11.69
N LEU A 74 0.60 3.00 11.41
CA LEU A 74 0.87 4.44 11.53
C LEU A 74 -0.20 5.11 12.41
N PRO A 75 -0.12 4.98 13.74
CA PRO A 75 -1.11 5.55 14.65
C PRO A 75 -1.25 7.07 14.49
N GLY A 76 -2.49 7.56 14.37
CA GLY A 76 -2.80 8.98 14.23
C GLY A 76 -2.61 9.54 12.81
N PHE A 77 -2.05 8.78 11.87
CA PHE A 77 -1.98 9.19 10.48
C PHE A 77 -3.34 9.05 9.80
N SER A 78 -3.81 10.12 9.16
CA SER A 78 -4.94 10.08 8.23
C SER A 78 -4.83 11.20 7.20
N CYS A 79 -5.23 10.93 5.96
CA CYS A 79 -5.36 11.94 4.92
C CYS A 79 -6.52 11.63 3.96
N PRO A 80 -7.12 12.64 3.30
CA PRO A 80 -8.01 12.41 2.16
C PRO A 80 -7.27 11.66 1.06
N VAL A 81 -7.89 10.64 0.47
CA VAL A 81 -7.29 9.92 -0.66
C VAL A 81 -7.08 10.84 -1.86
N SER A 82 -7.99 11.79 -2.07
CA SER A 82 -7.89 12.81 -3.11
C SER A 82 -6.61 13.65 -3.04
N SER A 83 -6.00 13.85 -1.86
CA SER A 83 -4.77 14.63 -1.74
C SER A 83 -3.52 13.92 -2.26
N LEU A 84 -3.62 12.62 -2.61
CA LEU A 84 -2.52 11.84 -3.16
C LEU A 84 -2.35 12.00 -4.67
N PHE A 85 -3.30 12.67 -5.34
CA PHE A 85 -3.32 12.82 -6.79
C PHE A 85 -3.29 14.31 -7.16
N VAL A 86 -2.52 14.64 -8.20
CA VAL A 86 -2.41 15.99 -8.78
C VAL A 86 -2.94 16.04 -10.20
#